data_AF-A0A8V0ZRN8-F1
#
_entry.id   AF-A0A8V0ZRN8-F1
#
_cell.length_a   1.000
_cell.length_b   1.000
_cell.length_c   1.000
_cell.angle_alpha   90.00
_cell.angle_beta   90.00
_cell.angle_gamma   90.00
#
_symmetry.space_group_name_H-M   'P 1'
#
loop_
_entity.id
_entity.type
_entity.pdbx_description
1 polymer ?
#
loop_
_entity_poly.entity_id
_entity_poly.type
_entity_poly.pdbx_seq_one_letter_code
_entity_poly.pdbx_strand_id
1 'polypeptide(L)'
;METDLYKSFTKACSLTSEAAKRMWTIWCMVLYFFGARAEINQPSILVLKEDENATLRCSQNDNHDNMYWYLQQPGKGLQLIYSSYGVNQENKGDIHTGYEAKRSSQEVFHLDIISAKKNHSAIYFCASSLDTTLQSHLLSVHKHLSCTFSQEGVVLSTGKQYVGQLAIHKA
;
A
#
# COMPACT_ATOMS: atom_id res chain seq x y z
N MET A 1 -10.52 28.74 58.18
CA MET A 1 -11.12 27.52 57.59
C MET A 1 -11.04 27.49 56.06
N GLU A 2 -10.55 28.55 55.39
CA GLU A 2 -10.48 28.62 53.91
C GLU A 2 -9.07 28.37 53.34
N THR A 3 -8.04 28.42 54.18
CA THR A 3 -6.63 28.20 53.80
C THR A 3 -6.23 26.73 53.72
N ASP A 4 -6.98 25.83 54.35
CA ASP A 4 -6.67 24.40 54.42
C ASP A 4 -7.19 23.65 53.19
N LEU A 5 -8.31 24.12 52.63
CA LEU A 5 -8.87 23.61 51.39
C LEU A 5 -7.95 23.96 50.20
N TYR A 6 -7.48 25.22 50.11
CA TYR A 6 -6.55 25.65 49.07
C TYR A 6 -5.22 24.89 49.11
N LYS A 7 -4.67 24.65 50.32
CA LYS A 7 -3.48 23.81 50.54
C LYS A 7 -3.74 22.35 50.18
N SER A 8 -4.92 21.81 50.47
CA SER A 8 -5.32 20.45 50.10
C SER A 8 -5.45 20.29 48.56
N PHE A 9 -6.07 21.27 47.89
CA PHE A 9 -6.19 21.32 46.44
C PHE A 9 -4.85 21.50 45.73
N THR A 10 -3.95 22.35 46.24
CA THR A 10 -2.58 22.47 45.68
C THR A 10 -1.77 21.20 45.89
N LYS A 11 -1.90 20.53 47.05
CA LYS A 11 -1.27 19.21 47.28
C LYS A 11 -1.83 18.15 46.33
N ALA A 12 -3.15 18.12 46.11
CA ALA A 12 -3.84 17.23 45.17
C ALA A 12 -3.44 17.50 43.70
N CYS A 13 -3.23 18.76 43.32
CA CYS A 13 -2.77 19.15 41.98
C CYS A 13 -1.26 18.87 41.78
N SER A 14 -0.46 18.88 42.84
CA SER A 14 0.93 18.39 42.79
C SER A 14 1.03 16.85 42.86
N LEU A 15 -0.03 16.18 43.33
CA LEU A 15 -0.18 14.72 43.35
C LEU A 15 -0.84 14.15 42.09
N THR A 16 -1.21 14.97 41.09
CA THR A 16 -1.37 14.48 39.71
C THR A 16 0.03 14.20 39.19
N SER A 17 0.53 13.02 39.57
CA SER A 17 1.96 12.73 39.63
C SER A 17 2.67 12.94 38.29
N GLU A 18 3.91 13.43 38.35
CA GLU A 18 4.86 13.33 37.24
C GLU A 18 4.99 11.87 36.76
N ALA A 19 4.68 10.89 37.61
CA ALA A 19 4.55 9.49 37.25
C ALA A 19 3.37 9.22 36.30
N ALA A 20 2.22 9.87 36.44
CA ALA A 20 1.10 9.76 35.51
C ALA A 20 1.41 10.41 34.15
N LYS A 21 2.08 11.57 34.15
CA LYS A 21 2.57 12.18 32.90
C LYS A 21 3.63 11.31 32.24
N ARG A 22 4.58 10.74 33.02
CA ARG A 22 5.59 9.79 32.55
C ARG A 22 4.96 8.52 32.00
N MET A 23 3.99 7.95 32.70
CA MET A 23 3.23 6.78 32.26
C MET A 23 2.49 7.06 30.95
N TRP A 24 1.83 8.23 30.84
CA TRP A 24 1.19 8.64 29.60
C TRP A 24 2.20 8.86 28.48
N THR A 25 3.34 9.52 28.73
CA THR A 25 4.38 9.69 27.71
C THR A 25 5.01 8.37 27.27
N ILE A 26 5.24 7.43 28.19
CA ILE A 26 5.75 6.09 27.88
C ILE A 26 4.71 5.33 27.07
N TRP A 27 3.43 5.41 27.43
CA TRP A 27 2.35 4.78 26.70
C TRP A 27 2.17 5.38 25.29
N CYS A 28 2.27 6.71 25.14
CA CYS A 28 2.27 7.39 23.84
C CYS A 28 3.48 7.00 23.00
N MET A 29 4.68 6.92 23.58
CA MET A 29 5.88 6.48 22.88
C MET A 29 5.76 5.02 22.45
N VAL A 30 5.27 4.14 23.33
CA VAL A 30 4.97 2.73 23.00
C VAL A 30 3.94 2.64 21.86
N LEU A 31 2.84 3.39 21.92
CA LEU A 31 1.84 3.45 20.85
C LEU A 31 2.42 4.04 19.54
N TYR A 32 3.39 4.93 19.62
CA TYR A 32 4.09 5.50 18.46
C TYR A 32 5.08 4.49 17.83
N PHE A 33 5.69 3.60 18.62
CA PHE A 33 6.67 2.61 18.15
C PHE A 33 6.05 1.31 17.60
N PHE A 34 4.79 0.97 17.92
CA PHE A 34 4.14 -0.27 17.46
C PHE A 34 3.35 -0.15 16.14
N GLY A 35 3.63 0.87 15.33
CA GLY A 35 3.11 0.95 13.97
C GLY A 35 4.06 0.30 12.96
N ALA A 36 3.98 -1.02 12.77
CA ALA A 36 4.58 -1.63 11.57
C ALA A 36 3.84 -1.08 10.34
N ARG A 37 4.55 -0.36 9.47
CA ARG A 37 4.00 0.13 8.21
C ARG A 37 4.12 -0.98 7.17
N ALA A 38 3.01 -1.33 6.53
CA ALA A 38 3.10 -2.22 5.37
C ALA A 38 3.86 -1.53 4.24
N GLU A 39 4.65 -2.32 3.54
CA GLU A 39 5.51 -1.86 2.47
C GLU A 39 5.44 -2.84 1.29
N ILE A 40 5.40 -2.29 0.08
CA ILE A 40 5.62 -3.03 -1.15
C ILE A 40 7.08 -2.84 -1.56
N ASN A 41 7.79 -3.95 -1.74
CA ASN A 41 9.15 -3.94 -2.27
C ASN A 41 9.17 -4.53 -3.69
N GLN A 42 9.65 -3.73 -4.64
CA GLN A 42 9.86 -4.06 -6.05
C GLN A 42 10.99 -3.19 -6.62
N PRO A 43 11.70 -3.61 -7.69
CA PRO A 43 12.73 -2.76 -8.31
C PRO A 43 12.11 -1.48 -8.86
N SER A 44 12.92 -0.41 -8.98
CA SER A 44 12.46 0.90 -9.45
C SER A 44 12.62 1.10 -10.95
N ILE A 45 13.60 0.45 -11.57
CA ILE A 45 13.85 0.51 -13.01
C ILE A 45 14.37 -0.83 -13.56
N LEU A 46 13.93 -1.19 -14.76
CA LEU A 46 14.42 -2.32 -15.53
C LEU A 46 14.57 -1.91 -17.01
N VAL A 47 15.65 -2.34 -17.64
CA VAL A 47 15.92 -2.08 -19.07
C VAL A 47 15.99 -3.41 -19.79
N LEU A 48 15.14 -3.60 -20.81
CA LEU A 48 15.02 -4.85 -21.57
C LEU A 48 15.28 -4.63 -23.04
N LYS A 49 15.94 -5.60 -23.68
CA LYS A 49 16.03 -5.68 -25.14
C LYS A 49 14.74 -6.27 -25.72
N GLU A 50 14.53 -6.07 -27.01
CA GLU A 50 13.42 -6.70 -27.72
C GLU A 50 13.58 -8.23 -27.70
N ASP A 51 12.47 -8.94 -27.58
CA ASP A 51 12.38 -10.40 -27.47
C ASP A 51 13.01 -11.01 -26.20
N GLU A 52 13.51 -10.19 -25.28
CA GLU A 52 14.02 -10.64 -23.99
C GLU A 52 12.88 -11.04 -23.04
N ASN A 53 13.11 -12.06 -22.23
CA ASN A 53 12.21 -12.45 -21.15
C ASN A 53 12.68 -11.83 -19.84
N ALA A 54 11.74 -11.45 -18.97
CA ALA A 54 12.07 -10.89 -17.66
C ALA A 54 11.04 -11.27 -16.62
N THR A 55 11.48 -11.40 -15.36
CA THR A 55 10.61 -11.65 -14.22
C THR A 55 10.61 -10.45 -13.29
N LEU A 56 9.45 -9.85 -13.09
CA LEU A 56 9.22 -8.84 -12.08
C LEU A 56 8.86 -9.51 -10.76
N ARG A 57 9.43 -9.02 -9.67
CA ARG A 57 9.17 -9.51 -8.31
C ARG A 57 8.55 -8.40 -7.49
N CYS A 58 7.40 -8.69 -6.91
CA CYS A 58 6.79 -7.86 -5.88
C CYS A 58 6.73 -8.63 -4.57
N SER A 59 7.08 -7.96 -3.46
CA SER A 59 6.97 -8.51 -2.12
C SER A 59 6.25 -7.58 -1.16
N GLN A 60 5.47 -8.13 -0.23
CA GLN A 60 4.73 -7.42 0.82
C GLN A 60 5.04 -8.00 2.21
N ASN A 61 4.88 -7.22 3.28
CA ASN A 61 5.23 -7.58 4.66
C ASN A 61 4.08 -7.49 5.70
N ASP A 62 2.83 -7.36 5.24
CA ASP A 62 1.62 -7.14 6.05
C ASP A 62 0.57 -8.26 5.86
N ASN A 63 1.03 -9.45 5.47
CA ASN A 63 0.20 -10.66 5.36
C ASN A 63 -1.07 -10.49 4.50
N HIS A 64 -1.00 -9.67 3.44
CA HIS A 64 -2.10 -9.48 2.51
C HIS A 64 -2.34 -10.72 1.63
N ASP A 65 -3.60 -11.14 1.58
CA ASP A 65 -4.05 -12.23 0.71
C ASP A 65 -4.06 -11.80 -0.76
N ASN A 66 -4.55 -10.59 -1.02
CA ASN A 66 -4.74 -10.09 -2.36
C ASN A 66 -3.51 -9.35 -2.86
N MET A 67 -3.04 -9.68 -4.06
CA MET A 67 -1.98 -8.96 -4.76
C MET A 67 -2.32 -8.74 -6.22
N TYR A 68 -1.81 -7.66 -6.79
CA TYR A 68 -2.18 -7.20 -8.12
C TYR A 68 -0.96 -6.70 -8.89
N TRP A 69 -0.97 -6.95 -10.19
CA TRP A 69 -0.06 -6.34 -11.15
C TRP A 69 -0.85 -5.47 -12.13
N TYR A 70 -0.47 -4.19 -12.20
CA TYR A 70 -1.03 -3.22 -13.12
C TYR A 70 0.03 -2.68 -14.06
N LEU A 71 -0.41 -2.29 -15.26
CA LEU A 71 0.35 -1.56 -16.25
C LEU A 71 -0.21 -0.15 -16.39
N GLN A 72 0.66 0.86 -16.47
CA GLN A 72 0.32 2.21 -16.88
C GLN A 72 1.18 2.61 -18.08
N GLN A 73 0.55 2.60 -19.25
CA GLN A 73 1.15 3.12 -20.49
C GLN A 73 0.92 4.64 -20.60
N PRO A 74 1.82 5.38 -21.27
CA PRO A 74 1.63 6.81 -21.52
C PRO A 74 0.27 7.10 -22.16
N GLY A 75 -0.48 8.04 -21.59
CA GLY A 75 -1.80 8.44 -22.09
C GLY A 75 -2.94 7.45 -21.83
N LYS A 76 -2.69 6.34 -21.12
CA LYS A 76 -3.72 5.38 -20.71
C LYS A 76 -3.90 5.36 -19.19
N GLY A 77 -5.05 4.87 -18.75
CA GLY A 77 -5.29 4.55 -17.34
C GLY A 77 -4.50 3.31 -16.88
N LEU A 78 -4.53 3.08 -15.57
CA LEU A 78 -4.10 1.82 -14.95
C LEU A 78 -4.92 0.66 -15.54
N GLN A 79 -4.23 -0.37 -16.01
CA GLN A 79 -4.83 -1.57 -16.60
C GLN A 79 -4.36 -2.80 -15.82
N LEU A 80 -5.28 -3.68 -15.46
CA LEU A 80 -4.97 -4.90 -14.70
C LEU A 80 -4.34 -5.95 -15.62
N ILE A 81 -3.14 -6.42 -15.26
CA ILE A 81 -2.47 -7.53 -15.93
C ILE A 81 -2.91 -8.84 -15.26
N TYR A 82 -2.74 -8.95 -13.94
CA TYR A 82 -3.11 -10.11 -13.13
C TYR A 82 -3.49 -9.70 -11.71
N SER A 83 -4.40 -10.46 -11.11
CA SER A 83 -4.73 -10.42 -9.68
C SER A 83 -4.53 -11.79 -9.05
N SER A 84 -4.17 -11.85 -7.77
CA SER A 84 -4.08 -13.08 -7.00
C SER A 84 -4.84 -12.90 -5.69
N TYR A 85 -5.68 -13.85 -5.33
CA TYR A 85 -6.44 -13.86 -4.07
C TYR A 85 -5.82 -14.79 -3.01
N GLY A 86 -4.59 -15.25 -3.26
CA GLY A 86 -3.90 -16.23 -2.43
C GLY A 86 -2.88 -17.03 -3.23
N VAL A 87 -2.08 -17.82 -2.52
CA VAL A 87 -1.03 -18.66 -3.12
C VAL A 87 -1.62 -19.60 -4.16
N ASN A 88 -1.05 -19.62 -5.37
CA ASN A 88 -1.55 -20.38 -6.52
C ASN A 88 -2.99 -20.04 -6.97
N GLN A 89 -3.51 -18.85 -6.64
CA GLN A 89 -4.84 -18.38 -7.03
C GLN A 89 -4.75 -17.15 -7.92
N GLU A 90 -4.04 -17.25 -9.04
CA GLU A 90 -3.85 -16.17 -10.00
C GLU A 90 -5.01 -16.10 -11.02
N ASN A 91 -5.48 -14.89 -11.28
CA ASN A 91 -6.56 -14.56 -12.20
C ASN A 91 -6.07 -13.55 -13.23
N LYS A 92 -6.40 -13.81 -14.50
CA LYS A 92 -6.02 -12.97 -15.64
C LYS A 92 -6.83 -11.67 -15.64
N GLY A 93 -6.16 -10.56 -15.85
CA GLY A 93 -6.79 -9.27 -16.16
C GLY A 93 -7.00 -9.07 -17.66
N ASP A 94 -7.49 -7.88 -18.02
CA ASP A 94 -7.84 -7.52 -19.40
C ASP A 94 -6.63 -7.54 -20.35
N ILE A 95 -5.43 -7.25 -19.84
CA ILE A 95 -4.20 -7.12 -20.64
C ILE A 95 -3.14 -8.19 -20.32
N HIS A 96 -3.55 -9.42 -20.04
CA HIS A 96 -2.66 -10.51 -19.66
C HIS A 96 -1.81 -11.10 -20.82
N THR A 97 -2.09 -10.76 -22.08
CA THR A 97 -1.37 -11.36 -23.22
C THR A 97 0.09 -10.93 -23.24
N GLY A 98 1.02 -11.89 -23.35
CA GLY A 98 2.47 -11.63 -23.27
C GLY A 98 3.00 -11.63 -21.84
N TYR A 99 2.16 -11.95 -20.86
CA TYR A 99 2.52 -12.05 -19.46
C TYR A 99 2.09 -13.38 -18.85
N GLU A 100 2.87 -13.88 -17.90
CA GLU A 100 2.48 -14.95 -16.99
C GLU A 100 2.69 -14.49 -15.56
N ALA A 101 1.87 -14.93 -14.61
CA ALA A 101 2.00 -14.52 -13.22
C ALA A 101 2.00 -15.73 -12.30
N LYS A 102 2.81 -15.66 -11.24
CA LYS A 102 2.91 -16.72 -10.25
C LYS A 102 2.98 -16.18 -8.83
N ARG A 103 2.04 -16.63 -8.00
CA ARG A 103 1.99 -16.36 -6.57
C ARG A 103 2.68 -17.50 -5.82
N SER A 104 3.97 -17.34 -5.57
CA SER A 104 4.83 -18.36 -4.96
C SER A 104 4.65 -18.49 -3.44
N SER A 105 4.31 -17.41 -2.76
CA SER A 105 3.98 -17.38 -1.32
C SER A 105 2.93 -16.30 -1.03
N GLN A 106 2.55 -16.11 0.23
CA GLN A 106 1.67 -15.00 0.63
C GLN A 106 2.40 -13.65 0.60
N GLU A 107 3.73 -13.62 0.58
CA GLU A 107 4.52 -12.39 0.54
C GLU A 107 4.92 -12.02 -0.88
N VAL A 108 5.10 -13.00 -1.77
CA VAL A 108 5.71 -12.77 -3.10
C VAL A 108 4.77 -13.03 -4.27
N PHE A 109 4.68 -12.08 -5.21
CA PHE A 109 3.93 -12.23 -6.46
C PHE A 109 4.82 -11.87 -7.67
N HIS A 110 5.06 -12.85 -8.54
CA HIS A 110 5.89 -12.72 -9.74
C HIS A 110 5.05 -12.41 -10.97
N LEU A 111 5.61 -11.61 -11.88
CA LEU A 111 5.09 -11.36 -13.22
C LEU A 111 6.20 -11.57 -14.25
N ASP A 112 6.05 -12.58 -15.08
CA ASP A 112 6.91 -12.85 -16.22
C ASP A 112 6.43 -12.07 -17.45
N ILE A 113 7.38 -11.42 -18.11
CA ILE A 113 7.23 -10.76 -19.40
C ILE A 113 7.83 -11.70 -20.44
N ILE A 114 7.01 -12.15 -21.39
CA ILE A 114 7.42 -13.11 -22.42
C ILE A 114 7.64 -12.35 -23.72
N SER A 115 8.84 -12.45 -24.30
CA SER A 115 9.24 -11.78 -25.54
C SER A 115 8.91 -10.28 -25.49
N ALA A 116 9.78 -9.51 -24.83
CA ALA A 116 9.58 -8.09 -24.60
C ALA A 116 9.37 -7.30 -25.90
N LYS A 117 8.28 -6.52 -25.95
CA LYS A 117 7.88 -5.69 -27.09
C LYS A 117 7.80 -4.23 -26.70
N LYS A 118 7.70 -3.34 -27.70
CA LYS A 118 7.58 -1.88 -27.47
C LYS A 118 6.42 -1.51 -26.53
N ASN A 119 5.30 -2.21 -26.61
CA ASN A 119 4.14 -1.97 -25.74
C ASN A 119 4.37 -2.39 -24.27
N HIS A 120 5.40 -3.17 -23.98
CA HIS A 120 5.80 -3.53 -22.61
C HIS A 120 6.64 -2.43 -21.93
N SER A 121 7.10 -1.41 -22.66
CA SER A 121 7.78 -0.24 -22.05
C SER A 121 6.74 0.70 -21.44
N ALA A 122 6.68 0.71 -20.12
CA ALA A 122 5.63 1.34 -19.33
C ALA A 122 6.02 1.38 -17.84
N ILE A 123 5.15 1.95 -17.02
CA ILE A 123 5.25 1.85 -15.55
C ILE A 123 4.40 0.67 -15.09
N TYR A 124 4.99 -0.21 -14.28
CA TYR A 124 4.34 -1.36 -13.67
C TYR A 124 4.11 -1.08 -12.20
N PHE A 125 2.88 -1.28 -11.74
CA PHE A 125 2.52 -1.14 -10.34
C PHE A 125 2.20 -2.49 -9.73
N CYS A 126 2.75 -2.78 -8.56
CA CYS A 126 2.26 -3.87 -7.73
C CYS A 126 1.43 -3.29 -6.60
N ALA A 127 0.29 -3.91 -6.30
CA ALA A 127 -0.49 -3.57 -5.12
C ALA A 127 -0.78 -4.80 -4.26
N SER A 128 -1.00 -4.59 -2.96
CA SER A 128 -1.53 -5.63 -2.06
C SER A 128 -2.59 -5.06 -1.14
N SER A 129 -3.53 -5.92 -0.72
CA SER A 129 -4.62 -5.56 0.19
C SER A 129 -5.11 -6.74 1.01
N LEU A 130 -5.61 -6.45 2.21
CA LEU A 130 -6.15 -7.45 3.14
C LEU A 130 -7.53 -8.00 2.73
N ASP A 131 -8.34 -7.28 1.95
CA ASP A 131 -9.78 -7.58 1.79
C ASP A 131 -10.26 -7.65 0.32
N THR A 132 -11.29 -8.46 0.07
CA THR A 132 -12.06 -8.57 -1.17
C THR A 132 -13.10 -7.46 -1.25
N THR A 133 -12.69 -6.24 -1.59
CA THR A 133 -13.66 -5.26 -2.11
C THR A 133 -13.41 -5.08 -3.60
N LEU A 134 -14.37 -5.54 -4.39
CA LEU A 134 -14.42 -5.38 -5.84
C LEU A 134 -14.60 -3.88 -6.14
N GLN A 135 -13.49 -3.13 -6.22
CA GLN A 135 -13.50 -1.74 -6.68
C GLN A 135 -13.61 -1.72 -8.22
N SER A 136 -14.72 -2.20 -8.76
CA SER A 136 -15.03 -2.02 -10.19
C SER A 136 -15.48 -0.60 -10.55
N HIS A 137 -15.54 0.34 -9.60
CA HIS A 137 -16.15 1.65 -9.86
C HIS A 137 -15.38 2.90 -9.40
N LEU A 138 -14.14 2.83 -8.89
CA LEU A 138 -13.46 4.03 -8.36
C LEU A 138 -12.00 4.26 -8.81
N LEU A 139 -11.65 3.92 -10.05
CA LEU A 139 -10.44 4.49 -10.70
C LEU A 139 -10.75 5.74 -11.53
N SER A 140 -11.85 6.45 -11.24
CA SER A 140 -12.18 7.74 -11.87
C SER A 140 -12.16 8.90 -10.88
N VAL A 141 -11.08 9.05 -10.13
CA VAL A 141 -10.77 10.35 -9.50
C VAL A 141 -9.27 10.52 -9.52
N HIS A 142 -8.76 11.18 -10.56
CA HIS A 142 -7.69 12.19 -10.53
C HIS A 142 -7.70 12.85 -11.92
N LYS A 143 -8.85 13.43 -12.30
CA LYS A 143 -8.84 14.58 -13.21
C LYS A 143 -8.57 15.79 -12.34
N HIS A 144 -7.55 16.55 -12.73
CA HIS A 144 -7.23 17.91 -12.30
C HIS A 144 -8.28 18.55 -11.41
N LEU A 145 -7.94 18.85 -10.15
CA LEU A 145 -8.17 20.17 -9.56
C LEU A 145 -7.38 20.31 -8.24
N SER A 146 -6.81 21.49 -8.10
CA SER A 146 -6.13 22.11 -6.97
C SER A 146 -6.84 21.95 -5.61
N CYS A 147 -6.04 21.99 -4.54
CA CYS A 147 -6.37 21.93 -3.11
C CYS A 147 -7.79 22.40 -2.69
N THR A 148 -8.43 21.67 -1.78
CA THR A 148 -8.86 22.12 -0.43
C THR A 148 -9.39 20.91 0.36
N PHE A 149 -8.85 20.69 1.56
CA PHE A 149 -9.31 19.70 2.54
C PHE A 149 -10.56 20.21 3.26
N SER A 150 -11.61 19.40 3.34
CA SER A 150 -12.62 19.45 4.41
C SER A 150 -13.25 18.06 4.53
N GLN A 151 -13.01 17.40 5.65
CA GLN A 151 -13.68 16.17 6.05
C GLN A 151 -15.07 16.50 6.60
N GLU A 152 -16.09 15.71 6.21
CA GLU A 152 -17.13 15.19 7.10
C GLU A 152 -18.00 14.14 6.38
N GLY A 153 -18.20 12.96 7.00
CA GLY A 153 -19.21 11.97 6.61
C GLY A 153 -18.71 10.57 6.22
N VAL A 154 -18.90 9.59 7.11
CA VAL A 154 -18.27 8.26 7.16
C VAL A 154 -18.99 7.16 6.37
N VAL A 155 -18.23 6.39 5.56
CA VAL A 155 -18.23 4.91 5.57
C VAL A 155 -16.77 4.47 5.56
N LEU A 156 -16.30 3.89 6.66
CA LEU A 156 -14.96 3.30 6.77
C LEU A 156 -14.91 2.04 5.89
N SER A 157 -14.24 2.10 4.74
CA SER A 157 -13.59 0.90 4.21
C SER A 157 -12.20 0.82 4.84
N THR A 158 -12.02 0.00 5.87
CA THR A 158 -10.71 -0.27 6.49
C THR A 158 -9.80 -1.15 5.62
N GLY A 159 -9.99 -1.16 4.30
CA GLY A 159 -9.07 -1.81 3.37
C GLY A 159 -7.86 -0.91 3.17
N LYS A 160 -6.78 -1.16 3.91
CA LYS A 160 -5.48 -0.53 3.57
C LYS A 160 -4.97 -1.20 2.29
N GLN A 161 -4.72 -0.40 1.26
CA GLN A 161 -4.08 -0.83 0.03
C GLN A 161 -2.70 -0.17 -0.06
N TYR A 162 -1.70 -0.95 -0.45
CA TYR A 162 -0.31 -0.48 -0.57
C TYR A 162 0.18 -0.75 -1.98
N VAL A 163 0.92 0.19 -2.55
CA VAL A 163 1.31 0.19 -3.97
C VAL A 163 2.79 0.51 -4.12
N GLY A 164 3.50 -0.28 -4.93
CA GLY A 164 4.86 -0.01 -5.42
C GLY A 164 4.86 0.26 -6.93
N GLN A 165 5.92 0.89 -7.45
CA GLN A 165 6.06 1.22 -8.88
C GLN A 165 7.45 0.87 -9.44
N LEU A 166 7.49 0.46 -10.71
CA LEU A 166 8.67 0.05 -11.47
C LEU A 166 8.58 0.60 -12.90
N ALA A 167 9.60 1.31 -13.36
CA ALA A 167 9.68 1.73 -14.76
C ALA A 167 10.40 0.68 -15.62
N ILE A 168 9.83 0.33 -16.78
CA ILE A 168 10.49 -0.53 -17.78
C ILE A 168 10.78 0.27 -19.05
N HIS A 169 12.06 0.31 -19.43
CA HIS A 169 12.54 0.95 -20.65
C HIS A 169 13.06 -0.07 -21.64
N LYS A 170 12.87 0.21 -22.93
CA LYS A 170 13.55 -0.53 -24.00
C LYS A 170 15.01 -0.04 -24.10
N ALA A 171 15.95 -0.99 -24.23
CA ALA A 171 17.36 -0.74 -24.54
C ALA A 171 17.57 -0.27 -25.99
#